data_AF-A0A969G8D9-F1
#
_entry.id   AF-A0A969G8D9-F1
#
_cell.length_a   1.000
_cell.length_b   1.000
_cell.length_c   1.000
_cell.angle_alpha   90.00
_cell.angle_beta   90.00
_cell.angle_gamma   90.00
#
_symmetry.space_group_name_H-M   'P 1'
#
loop_
_entity.id
_entity.type
_entity.pdbx_description
1 polymer ?
#
loop_
_entity_poly.entity_id
_entity_poly.type
_entity_poly.pdbx_seq_one_letter_code
_entity_poly.pdbx_strand_id
1 'polypeptide(L)'
;MPFHDTQKINRAFTKRFLSAINPIFQSKNSDKRIDEEVLTYHGNDAVNHIYEVAASVDSLVVGEREILRQLREAYQQCQDWKLTGDNLRLLMRYVVTGAKKVYAETRIGEKPISVVSLAVQKMLASRFPRRSRVLLVGAGQTNNLVSKFLAKYEYQNVTVFNRTFEKAEKLAARFTNGRAFALDELAYYREGFDIIIACTGSVKPLITNELYADLLNGESSHKMVIDLSIPNNVDRTIAETHDVNYIEIEDIRQMAKVNLAFREREVTNAKAIIKSRIRGV
;
A
#
# COMPACT_ATOMS: atom_id res chain seq x y z
N MET A 1 29.36 20.40 0.01
CA MET A 1 28.79 21.56 -0.72
C MET A 1 27.33 21.67 -0.34
N PRO A 2 26.80 22.86 -0.02
CA PRO A 2 25.37 22.97 0.24
C PRO A 2 24.62 22.78 -1.08
N PHE A 3 23.79 21.73 -1.15
CA PHE A 3 22.89 21.44 -2.26
C PHE A 3 21.70 22.43 -2.21
N HIS A 4 21.99 23.70 -2.47
CA HIS A 4 21.01 24.78 -2.53
C HIS A 4 21.31 25.66 -3.75
N ASP A 5 20.25 26.19 -4.34
CA ASP A 5 20.30 27.09 -5.48
C ASP A 5 19.38 28.28 -5.18
N THR A 6 19.71 29.46 -5.70
CA THR A 6 18.89 30.68 -5.62
C THR A 6 17.78 30.72 -6.67
N GLN A 7 17.74 29.75 -7.59
CA GLN A 7 16.67 29.61 -8.59
C GLN A 7 15.30 29.55 -7.92
N LYS A 8 14.38 30.40 -8.40
CA LYS A 8 12.98 30.33 -7.98
C LYS A 8 12.37 29.03 -8.49
N ILE A 9 11.73 28.30 -7.58
CA ILE A 9 10.91 27.12 -7.92
C ILE A 9 9.61 27.64 -8.56
N ASN A 10 9.64 27.80 -9.88
CA ASN A 10 8.51 28.21 -10.71
C ASN A 10 8.14 27.07 -11.68
N ARG A 11 7.04 27.24 -12.43
CA ARG A 11 6.56 26.22 -13.37
C ARG A 11 7.64 25.74 -14.36
N ALA A 12 8.48 26.64 -14.85
CA ALA A 12 9.56 26.30 -15.77
C ALA A 12 10.64 25.45 -15.10
N PHE A 13 11.01 25.77 -13.85
CA PHE A 13 11.88 24.93 -13.04
C PHE A 13 11.25 23.55 -12.78
N THR A 14 10.00 23.50 -12.31
CA THR A 14 9.29 22.26 -12.00
C THR A 14 9.24 21.33 -13.22
N LYS A 15 8.92 21.88 -14.40
CA LYS A 15 8.93 21.13 -15.66
C LYS A 15 10.31 20.55 -15.96
N ARG A 16 11.35 21.39 -15.97
CA ARG A 16 12.74 20.94 -16.22
C ARG A 16 13.18 19.87 -15.23
N PHE A 17 12.91 20.07 -13.94
CA PHE A 17 13.29 19.16 -12.88
C PHE A 17 12.59 17.80 -13.05
N LEU A 18 11.25 17.79 -13.16
CA LEU A 18 10.47 16.56 -13.31
C LEU A 18 10.79 15.81 -14.60
N SER A 19 10.97 16.50 -15.72
CA SER A 19 11.39 15.87 -16.98
C SER A 19 12.78 15.24 -16.88
N ALA A 20 13.68 15.77 -16.03
CA ALA A 20 15.01 15.20 -15.83
C ALA A 20 15.01 13.94 -14.96
N ILE A 21 14.09 13.83 -14.00
CA ILE A 21 14.06 12.71 -13.04
C ILE A 21 12.98 11.67 -13.32
N ASN A 22 12.00 11.98 -14.18
CA ASN A 22 10.88 11.10 -14.47
C ASN A 22 10.48 11.18 -15.96
N PRO A 23 10.72 10.10 -16.74
CA PRO A 23 10.45 10.06 -18.18
C PRO A 23 9.00 10.37 -18.58
N ILE A 24 8.02 10.14 -17.69
CA ILE A 24 6.60 10.37 -18.00
C ILE A 24 6.33 11.88 -18.23
N PHE A 25 7.17 12.76 -17.66
CA PHE A 25 7.10 14.21 -17.87
C PHE A 25 7.89 14.71 -19.10
N GLN A 26 8.40 13.81 -19.95
CA GLN A 26 9.06 14.17 -21.23
C GLN A 26 8.08 14.14 -22.42
N SER A 27 6.85 13.67 -22.22
CA SER A 27 5.83 13.54 -23.27
C SER A 27 5.18 14.87 -23.66
N LYS A 28 4.55 14.94 -24.84
CA LYS A 28 3.81 16.13 -25.32
C LYS A 28 2.73 16.65 -24.36
N ASN A 29 2.25 15.81 -23.43
CA ASN A 29 1.25 16.16 -22.43
C ASN A 29 1.84 16.62 -21.08
N SER A 30 3.15 16.85 -20.99
CA SER A 30 3.83 17.19 -19.74
C SER A 30 3.21 18.40 -19.02
N ASP A 31 2.78 19.40 -19.77
CA ASP A 31 2.23 20.64 -19.20
C ASP A 31 0.91 20.38 -18.48
N LYS A 32 -0.01 19.65 -19.12
CA LYS A 32 -1.29 19.27 -18.51
C LYS A 32 -1.09 18.43 -17.25
N ARG A 33 -0.16 17.47 -17.27
CA ARG A 33 0.15 16.64 -16.10
C ARG A 33 0.78 17.41 -14.95
N ILE A 34 1.62 18.40 -15.23
CA ILE A 34 2.16 19.28 -14.18
C ILE A 34 1.03 20.06 -13.52
N ASP A 35 0.10 20.59 -14.31
CA ASP A 35 -0.99 21.40 -13.79
C ASP A 35 -2.04 20.54 -13.03
N GLU A 36 -2.23 19.27 -13.41
CA GLU A 36 -3.24 18.37 -12.81
C GLU A 36 -2.69 17.45 -11.69
N GLU A 37 -1.40 17.08 -11.72
CA GLU A 37 -0.84 16.03 -10.86
C GLU A 37 0.29 16.50 -9.92
N VAL A 38 0.76 17.75 -10.04
CA VAL A 38 1.92 18.24 -9.27
C VAL A 38 1.53 19.37 -8.32
N LEU A 39 1.88 19.22 -7.04
CA LEU A 39 1.71 20.24 -6.01
C LEU A 39 3.08 20.83 -5.63
N THR A 40 3.14 22.15 -5.46
CA THR A 40 4.34 22.86 -5.04
C THR A 40 4.09 23.55 -3.70
N TYR A 41 4.98 23.30 -2.74
CA TYR A 41 4.94 23.89 -1.41
C TYR A 41 6.20 24.70 -1.14
N HIS A 42 6.11 25.76 -0.32
CA HIS A 42 7.24 26.62 0.01
C HIS A 42 7.31 26.88 1.52
N GLY A 43 8.53 27.14 2.03
CA GLY A 43 8.75 27.53 3.41
C GLY A 43 8.08 26.59 4.42
N ASN A 44 7.29 27.16 5.32
CA ASN A 44 6.58 26.42 6.36
C ASN A 44 5.56 25.42 5.80
N ASP A 45 4.96 25.68 4.64
CA ASP A 45 4.00 24.75 4.04
C ASP A 45 4.70 23.49 3.55
N ALA A 46 5.92 23.62 3.00
CA ALA A 46 6.74 22.47 2.60
C ALA A 46 7.17 21.64 3.81
N VAL A 47 7.57 22.30 4.90
CA VAL A 47 7.91 21.64 6.17
C VAL A 47 6.69 20.95 6.77
N ASN A 48 5.52 21.60 6.76
CA ASN A 48 4.28 21.00 7.23
C ASN A 48 3.90 19.76 6.42
N HIS A 49 3.97 19.86 5.10
CA HIS A 49 3.62 18.76 4.20
C HIS A 49 4.51 17.53 4.44
N ILE A 50 5.84 17.69 4.55
CA ILE A 50 6.73 16.53 4.82
C ILE A 50 6.47 15.91 6.20
N TYR A 51 6.05 16.70 7.21
CA TYR A 51 5.60 16.16 8.49
C TYR A 51 4.30 15.36 8.35
N GLU A 52 3.32 15.89 7.63
CA GLU A 52 2.03 15.23 7.39
C GLU A 52 2.21 13.91 6.62
N VAL A 53 3.09 13.89 5.61
CA VAL A 53 3.50 12.67 4.90
C VAL A 53 4.17 11.69 5.86
N ALA A 54 5.17 12.12 6.62
CA ALA A 54 5.92 11.25 7.52
C ALA A 54 5.06 10.66 8.66
N ALA A 55 4.07 11.40 9.13
CA ALA A 55 3.08 10.97 10.12
C ALA A 55 1.87 10.25 9.48
N SER A 56 1.83 10.13 8.15
CA SER A 56 0.75 9.52 7.38
C SER A 56 -0.62 10.15 7.68
N VAL A 57 -0.65 11.46 7.94
CA VAL A 57 -1.88 12.21 8.29
C VAL A 57 -2.73 12.48 7.04
N ASP A 58 -2.09 12.62 5.89
CA ASP A 58 -2.71 12.93 4.58
C ASP A 58 -2.70 11.72 3.62
N SER A 59 -2.51 10.51 4.15
CA SER A 59 -2.48 9.28 3.35
C SER A 59 -3.89 8.70 3.19
N LEU A 60 -4.14 8.07 2.03
CA LEU A 60 -5.32 7.23 1.77
C LEU A 60 -5.58 6.21 2.89
N VAL A 61 -4.51 5.78 3.56
CA VAL A 61 -4.57 5.09 4.83
C VAL A 61 -3.83 5.91 5.88
N VAL A 62 -4.61 6.56 6.73
CA VAL A 62 -4.07 7.35 7.84
C VAL A 62 -3.33 6.43 8.83
N GLY A 63 -2.10 6.80 9.21
CA GLY A 63 -1.32 6.11 10.24
C GLY A 63 -0.46 4.91 9.78
N GLU A 64 -0.24 4.71 8.49
CA GLU A 64 0.65 3.65 8.01
C GLU A 64 2.10 3.92 8.41
N ARG A 65 2.67 3.04 9.23
CA ARG A 65 4.08 3.12 9.65
C ARG A 65 5.07 2.92 8.50
N GLU A 66 4.61 2.43 7.37
CA GLU A 66 5.44 2.17 6.19
C GLU A 66 5.88 3.46 5.49
N ILE A 67 5.08 4.53 5.53
CA ILE A 67 5.43 5.81 4.91
C ILE A 67 6.68 6.42 5.55
N LEU A 68 6.78 6.40 6.89
CA LEU A 68 7.98 6.86 7.60
C LEU A 68 9.21 6.02 7.25
N ARG A 69 9.04 4.71 7.00
CA ARG A 69 10.13 3.84 6.55
C ARG A 69 10.59 4.23 5.15
N GLN A 70 9.67 4.33 4.19
CA GLN A 70 9.95 4.70 2.81
C GLN A 70 10.63 6.07 2.72
N LEU A 71 10.17 7.05 3.50
CA LEU A 71 10.78 8.38 3.55
C LEU A 71 12.25 8.33 4.06
N ARG A 72 12.53 7.47 5.05
CA ARG A 72 13.89 7.25 5.55
C ARG A 72 14.78 6.55 4.52
N GLU A 73 14.25 5.55 3.82
CA GLU A 73 14.94 4.86 2.74
C GLU A 73 15.27 5.80 1.58
N ALA A 74 14.32 6.64 1.16
CA ALA A 74 14.52 7.67 0.14
C ALA A 74 15.57 8.71 0.55
N TYR A 75 15.52 9.18 1.81
CA TYR A 75 16.55 10.08 2.33
C TYR A 75 17.94 9.43 2.34
N GLN A 76 18.04 8.17 2.76
CA GLN A 76 19.31 7.44 2.76
C GLN A 76 19.88 7.33 1.34
N GLN A 77 19.05 6.99 0.37
CA GLN A 77 19.44 6.95 -1.04
C GLN A 77 19.95 8.32 -1.54
N CYS A 78 19.26 9.41 -1.22
CA CYS A 78 19.72 10.76 -1.55
C CYS A 78 21.04 11.12 -0.86
N GLN A 79 21.26 10.64 0.38
CA GLN A 79 22.51 10.82 1.10
C GLN A 79 23.67 10.10 0.41
N ASP A 80 23.46 8.85 0.00
CA ASP A 80 24.46 8.03 -0.69
C ASP A 80 24.84 8.67 -2.05
N TRP A 81 23.87 9.29 -2.72
CA TRP A 81 24.08 10.07 -3.96
C TRP A 81 24.65 11.47 -3.73
N LYS A 82 24.91 11.87 -2.49
CA LYS A 82 25.41 13.21 -2.11
C LYS A 82 24.49 14.36 -2.56
N LEU A 83 23.18 14.10 -2.64
CA LEU A 83 22.14 15.07 -3.00
C LEU A 83 21.49 15.72 -1.76
N THR A 84 22.13 15.62 -0.59
CA THR A 84 21.62 16.17 0.67
C THR A 84 22.59 17.21 1.23
N GLY A 85 22.04 18.24 1.88
CA GLY A 85 22.80 19.25 2.62
C GLY A 85 22.32 19.36 4.07
N ASP A 86 22.95 20.23 4.86
CA ASP A 86 22.67 20.37 6.29
C ASP A 86 21.21 20.71 6.60
N ASN A 87 20.57 21.53 5.77
CA ASN A 87 19.15 21.88 5.93
C ASN A 87 18.24 20.65 5.81
N LEU A 88 18.46 19.79 4.80
CA LEU A 88 17.70 18.55 4.62
C LEU A 88 18.01 17.54 5.72
N ARG A 89 19.28 17.45 6.16
CA ARG A 89 19.68 16.60 7.28
C ARG A 89 18.96 17.00 8.57
N LEU A 90 18.91 18.29 8.86
CA LEU A 90 18.23 18.83 10.03
C LEU A 90 16.72 18.65 9.94
N LEU A 91 16.13 18.95 8.78
CA LEU A 91 14.71 18.72 8.49
C LEU A 91 14.34 17.26 8.73
N MET A 92 15.08 16.30 8.16
CA MET A 92 14.79 14.88 8.31
C MET A 92 14.90 14.40 9.75
N ARG A 93 15.86 14.91 10.53
CA ARG A 93 15.94 14.63 11.96
C ARG A 93 14.67 15.09 12.69
N TYR A 94 14.24 16.32 12.43
CA TYR A 94 13.04 16.88 13.06
C TYR A 94 11.77 16.15 12.61
N VAL A 95 11.61 15.88 11.32
CA VAL A 95 10.50 15.11 10.74
C VAL A 95 10.40 13.72 11.37
N VAL A 96 11.49 12.96 11.44
CA VAL A 96 11.48 11.61 12.04
C VAL A 96 11.11 11.64 13.51
N THR A 97 11.67 12.58 14.28
CA THR A 97 11.35 12.69 15.72
C THR A 97 9.92 13.17 15.97
N GLY A 98 9.41 14.11 15.17
CA GLY A 98 8.03 14.58 15.25
C GLY A 98 7.04 13.49 14.83
N ALA A 99 7.28 12.78 13.74
CA ALA A 99 6.45 11.65 13.31
C ALA A 99 6.40 10.55 14.38
N LYS A 100 7.55 10.17 14.98
CA LYS A 100 7.59 9.23 16.11
C LYS A 100 6.77 9.71 17.31
N LYS A 101 6.82 11.01 17.63
CA LYS A 101 6.02 11.60 18.70
C LYS A 101 4.52 11.54 18.38
N VAL A 102 4.12 11.87 17.15
CA VAL A 102 2.74 11.70 16.68
C VAL A 102 2.27 10.26 16.86
N TYR A 103 3.06 9.26 16.45
CA TYR A 103 2.69 7.84 16.64
C TYR A 103 2.66 7.38 18.09
N ALA A 104 3.38 8.04 18.99
CA ALA A 104 3.45 7.68 20.41
C ALA A 104 2.35 8.36 21.23
N GLU A 105 1.97 9.59 20.89
CA GLU A 105 1.03 10.43 21.66
C GLU A 105 -0.37 10.48 21.06
N THR A 106 -0.54 9.96 19.84
CA THR A 106 -1.85 9.84 19.21
C THR A 106 -2.14 8.38 18.89
N ARG A 107 -3.43 8.09 18.76
CA ARG A 107 -3.91 6.77 18.36
C ARG A 107 -3.93 6.62 16.84
N ILE A 108 -3.30 7.56 16.10
CA ILE A 108 -3.17 7.48 14.64
C ILE A 108 -2.43 6.20 14.21
N GLY A 109 -1.49 5.72 15.03
CA GLY A 109 -0.77 4.47 14.83
C GLY A 109 -1.36 3.26 15.56
N GLU A 110 -2.39 3.47 16.39
CA GLU A 110 -3.11 2.39 17.09
C GLU A 110 -4.24 1.89 16.19
N LYS A 111 -4.09 0.64 15.73
CA LYS A 111 -4.94 0.02 14.70
C LYS A 111 -4.92 0.84 13.40
N PRO A 112 -3.96 0.58 12.50
CA PRO A 112 -4.18 0.95 11.11
C PRO A 112 -5.50 0.31 10.68
N ILE A 113 -6.47 1.13 10.30
CA ILE A 113 -7.48 0.71 9.34
C ILE A 113 -6.76 0.76 7.98
N SER A 114 -5.71 -0.07 7.82
CA SER A 114 -5.10 -0.26 6.53
C SER A 114 -6.06 -1.05 5.68
N VAL A 115 -5.99 -0.83 4.37
CA VAL A 115 -6.77 -1.60 3.41
C VAL A 115 -6.59 -3.10 3.69
N VAL A 116 -5.36 -3.53 3.99
CA VAL A 116 -5.06 -4.92 4.36
C VAL A 116 -5.76 -5.35 5.65
N SER A 117 -5.75 -4.55 6.72
CA SER A 117 -6.36 -4.96 7.98
C SER A 117 -7.89 -5.02 7.88
N LEU A 118 -8.51 -4.09 7.14
CA LEU A 118 -9.94 -4.11 6.84
C LEU A 118 -10.33 -5.30 5.98
N ALA A 119 -9.55 -5.59 4.94
CA ALA A 119 -9.75 -6.76 4.07
C ALA A 119 -9.75 -8.04 4.89
N VAL A 120 -8.74 -8.21 5.76
CA VAL A 120 -8.65 -9.37 6.65
C VAL A 120 -9.80 -9.38 7.65
N GLN A 121 -10.21 -8.24 8.22
CA GLN A 121 -11.37 -8.19 9.13
C GLN A 121 -12.66 -8.63 8.43
N LYS A 122 -12.87 -8.23 7.17
CA LYS A 122 -13.98 -8.72 6.35
C LYS A 122 -13.91 -10.21 6.13
N MET A 123 -12.73 -10.72 5.77
CA MET A 123 -12.48 -12.15 5.62
C MET A 123 -12.82 -12.93 6.90
N LEU A 124 -12.40 -12.42 8.06
CA LEU A 124 -12.70 -13.03 9.36
C LEU A 124 -14.19 -12.97 9.71
N ALA A 125 -14.87 -11.88 9.35
CA ALA A 125 -16.30 -11.72 9.57
C ALA A 125 -17.14 -12.69 8.73
N SER A 126 -16.63 -13.16 7.59
CA SER A 126 -17.23 -14.21 6.77
C SER A 126 -17.06 -15.63 7.35
N ARG A 127 -16.40 -15.78 8.52
CA ARG A 127 -16.34 -17.03 9.31
C ARG A 127 -15.78 -18.25 8.57
N PHE A 128 -14.90 -18.05 7.59
CA PHE A 128 -14.18 -19.16 6.97
C PHE A 128 -13.35 -19.95 8.02
N PRO A 129 -13.41 -21.29 8.01
CA PRO A 129 -12.58 -22.13 8.87
C PRO A 129 -11.08 -21.81 8.74
N ARG A 130 -10.31 -22.05 9.80
CA ARG A 130 -8.83 -21.86 9.76
C ARG A 130 -8.11 -22.82 8.82
N ARG A 131 -8.79 -23.92 8.46
CA ARG A 131 -8.35 -24.89 7.47
C ARG A 131 -8.78 -24.55 6.04
N SER A 132 -9.44 -23.40 5.83
CA SER A 132 -9.78 -22.97 4.47
C SER A 132 -8.54 -22.79 3.60
N ARG A 133 -8.65 -23.19 2.34
CA ARG A 133 -7.61 -23.07 1.32
C ARG A 133 -7.55 -21.63 0.83
N VAL A 134 -6.46 -20.95 1.12
CA VAL A 134 -6.21 -19.57 0.71
C VAL A 134 -5.20 -19.55 -0.43
N LEU A 135 -5.56 -18.95 -1.56
CA LEU A 135 -4.61 -18.64 -2.63
C LEU A 135 -4.15 -17.18 -2.48
N LEU A 136 -2.85 -16.98 -2.26
CA LEU A 136 -2.21 -15.67 -2.31
C LEU A 136 -1.56 -15.48 -3.68
N VAL A 137 -2.10 -14.57 -4.50
CA VAL A 137 -1.55 -14.25 -5.82
C VAL A 137 -0.74 -12.97 -5.72
N GLY A 138 0.58 -13.12 -5.76
CA GLY A 138 1.59 -12.09 -5.52
C GLY A 138 2.29 -12.21 -4.17
N ALA A 139 3.55 -11.78 -4.11
CA ALA A 139 4.35 -11.76 -2.88
C ALA A 139 4.94 -10.35 -2.59
N GLY A 140 4.21 -9.30 -2.95
CA GLY A 140 4.57 -7.90 -2.66
C GLY A 140 4.43 -7.52 -1.18
N GLN A 141 4.61 -6.23 -0.85
CA GLN A 141 4.48 -5.73 0.54
C GLN A 141 3.07 -5.98 1.09
N THR A 142 2.03 -5.75 0.29
CA THR A 142 0.61 -5.98 0.65
C THR A 142 0.37 -7.44 1.06
N ASN A 143 0.72 -8.40 0.20
CA ASN A 143 0.53 -9.82 0.53
C ASN A 143 1.49 -10.31 1.63
N ASN A 144 2.66 -9.68 1.81
CA ASN A 144 3.48 -9.89 3.01
C ASN A 144 2.74 -9.48 4.29
N LEU A 145 2.03 -8.36 4.29
CA LEU A 145 1.24 -7.94 5.44
C LEU A 145 0.02 -8.85 5.65
N VAL A 146 -0.71 -9.20 4.58
CA VAL A 146 -1.81 -10.18 4.63
C VAL A 146 -1.32 -11.49 5.25
N SER A 147 -0.18 -12.02 4.79
CA SER A 147 0.35 -13.30 5.28
C SER A 147 0.65 -13.29 6.78
N LYS A 148 1.15 -12.16 7.32
CA LYS A 148 1.35 -11.98 8.77
C LYS A 148 0.03 -12.05 9.54
N PHE A 149 -1.04 -11.47 9.00
CA PHE A 149 -2.35 -11.56 9.64
C PHE A 149 -2.93 -12.97 9.54
N LEU A 150 -2.84 -13.63 8.38
CA LEU A 150 -3.30 -15.01 8.23
C LEU A 150 -2.61 -15.95 9.22
N ALA A 151 -1.28 -15.80 9.38
CA ALA A 151 -0.51 -16.58 10.35
C ALA A 151 -0.93 -16.25 11.79
N LYS A 152 -1.13 -14.97 12.12
CA LYS A 152 -1.63 -14.53 13.44
C LYS A 152 -3.01 -15.12 13.77
N TYR A 153 -3.87 -15.30 12.77
CA TYR A 153 -5.19 -15.89 12.93
C TYR A 153 -5.21 -17.40 12.63
N GLU A 154 -4.04 -18.04 12.57
CA GLU A 154 -3.87 -19.49 12.51
C GLU A 154 -4.43 -20.16 11.25
N TYR A 155 -4.48 -19.45 10.12
CA TYR A 155 -4.72 -20.10 8.83
C TYR A 155 -3.55 -21.01 8.46
N GLN A 156 -3.85 -22.23 8.01
CA GLN A 156 -2.82 -23.26 7.81
C GLN A 156 -2.54 -23.54 6.33
N ASN A 157 -3.59 -23.51 5.51
CA ASN A 157 -3.57 -23.97 4.12
C ASN A 157 -3.44 -22.78 3.18
N VAL A 158 -2.21 -22.31 2.96
CA VAL A 158 -1.95 -21.12 2.14
C VAL A 158 -1.04 -21.48 0.97
N THR A 159 -1.55 -21.34 -0.24
CA THR A 159 -0.79 -21.53 -1.48
C THR A 159 -0.44 -20.16 -2.07
N VAL A 160 0.85 -19.90 -2.35
CA VAL A 160 1.35 -18.61 -2.82
C VAL A 160 1.84 -18.73 -4.26
N PHE A 161 1.36 -17.87 -5.15
CA PHE A 161 1.79 -17.78 -6.54
C PHE A 161 2.52 -16.46 -6.77
N ASN A 162 3.73 -16.48 -7.33
CA ASN A 162 4.44 -15.24 -7.62
C ASN A 162 5.41 -15.35 -8.80
N ARG A 163 5.66 -14.24 -9.50
CA ARG A 163 6.62 -14.19 -10.64
C ARG A 163 8.05 -14.55 -10.22
N THR A 164 8.44 -14.20 -9.01
CA THR A 164 9.72 -14.59 -8.39
C THR A 164 9.42 -15.69 -7.38
N PHE A 165 9.76 -16.93 -7.72
CA PHE A 165 9.41 -18.11 -6.94
C PHE A 165 9.91 -18.05 -5.50
N GLU A 166 11.14 -17.57 -5.29
CA GLU A 166 11.77 -17.47 -3.96
C GLU A 166 10.98 -16.54 -3.00
N LYS A 167 10.30 -15.53 -3.56
CA LYS A 167 9.41 -14.66 -2.77
C LYS A 167 8.13 -15.39 -2.36
N ALA A 168 7.60 -16.28 -3.20
CA ALA A 168 6.47 -17.13 -2.85
C ALA A 168 6.86 -18.12 -1.75
N GLU A 169 8.01 -18.81 -1.89
CA GLU A 169 8.52 -19.74 -0.88
C GLU A 169 8.67 -19.08 0.48
N LYS A 170 9.32 -17.91 0.53
CA LYS A 170 9.50 -17.15 1.77
C LYS A 170 8.18 -16.78 2.44
N LEU A 171 7.14 -16.52 1.65
CA LEU A 171 5.82 -16.18 2.17
C LEU A 171 5.08 -17.42 2.67
N ALA A 172 5.13 -18.50 1.90
CA ALA A 172 4.50 -19.79 2.19
C ALA A 172 5.08 -20.44 3.46
N ALA A 173 6.39 -20.29 3.71
CA ALA A 173 7.08 -20.82 4.89
C ALA A 173 6.53 -20.34 6.25
N ARG A 174 5.61 -19.37 6.26
CA ARG A 174 4.91 -18.90 7.47
C ARG A 174 3.79 -19.84 7.94
N PHE A 175 3.37 -20.77 7.10
CA PHE A 175 2.17 -21.57 7.30
C PHE A 175 2.52 -23.06 7.37
N THR A 176 1.84 -23.79 8.25
CA THR A 176 2.07 -25.23 8.45
C THR A 176 1.93 -26.03 7.16
N ASN A 177 0.93 -25.70 6.35
CA ASN A 177 0.68 -26.34 5.04
C ASN A 177 0.86 -25.31 3.91
N GLY A 178 1.87 -24.45 4.07
CA GLY A 178 2.23 -23.44 3.09
C GLY A 178 2.84 -24.06 1.85
N ARG A 179 2.37 -23.65 0.66
CA ARG A 179 2.94 -24.07 -0.62
C ARG A 179 3.25 -22.87 -1.48
N ALA A 180 4.27 -22.99 -2.33
CA ALA A 180 4.69 -21.95 -3.24
C ALA A 180 4.77 -22.51 -4.65
N PHE A 181 4.33 -21.70 -5.61
CA PHE A 181 4.37 -21.99 -7.03
C PHE A 181 4.78 -20.73 -7.80
N ALA A 182 5.35 -20.92 -8.98
CA ALA A 182 5.54 -19.85 -9.94
C ALA A 182 4.16 -19.34 -10.41
N LEU A 183 4.09 -18.07 -10.83
CA LEU A 183 2.81 -17.44 -11.16
C LEU A 183 2.09 -18.11 -12.35
N ASP A 184 2.85 -18.58 -13.33
CA ASP A 184 2.35 -19.30 -14.52
C ASP A 184 1.74 -20.66 -14.18
N GLU A 185 2.15 -21.29 -13.08
CA GLU A 185 1.53 -22.52 -12.59
C GLU A 185 0.09 -22.33 -12.10
N LEU A 186 -0.34 -21.09 -11.82
CA LEU A 186 -1.72 -20.78 -11.45
C LEU A 186 -2.72 -21.27 -12.51
N ALA A 187 -2.34 -21.21 -13.80
CA ALA A 187 -3.18 -21.66 -14.91
C ALA A 187 -3.50 -23.17 -14.86
N TYR A 188 -2.66 -23.97 -14.19
CA TYR A 188 -2.76 -25.42 -14.10
C TYR A 188 -3.17 -25.91 -12.71
N TYR A 189 -3.36 -25.02 -11.75
CA TYR A 189 -3.76 -25.37 -10.40
C TYR A 189 -5.22 -25.86 -10.37
N ARG A 190 -5.46 -27.07 -9.85
CA ARG A 190 -6.79 -27.73 -9.85
C ARG A 190 -7.16 -28.32 -8.49
N GLU A 191 -6.68 -27.73 -7.39
CA GLU A 191 -6.98 -28.24 -6.04
C GLU A 191 -8.11 -27.48 -5.33
N GLY A 192 -8.84 -26.63 -6.04
CA GLY A 192 -9.87 -25.77 -5.46
C GLY A 192 -9.30 -24.68 -4.54
N PHE A 193 -10.19 -23.82 -4.07
CA PHE A 193 -9.88 -22.77 -3.10
C PHE A 193 -11.13 -22.39 -2.32
N ASP A 194 -10.97 -21.71 -1.19
CA ASP A 194 -12.09 -21.07 -0.49
C ASP A 194 -11.95 -19.54 -0.52
N ILE A 195 -10.70 -19.05 -0.48
CA ILE A 195 -10.37 -17.63 -0.47
C ILE A 195 -9.26 -17.35 -1.49
N ILE A 196 -9.45 -16.36 -2.35
CA ILE A 196 -8.38 -15.77 -3.16
C ILE A 196 -8.06 -14.38 -2.63
N ILE A 197 -6.78 -14.07 -2.46
CA ILE A 197 -6.29 -12.73 -2.17
C ILE A 197 -5.22 -12.36 -3.19
N ALA A 198 -5.52 -11.35 -4.02
CA ALA A 198 -4.64 -10.93 -5.11
C ALA A 198 -4.04 -9.54 -4.86
N CYS A 199 -2.73 -9.41 -5.06
CA CYS A 199 -2.04 -8.13 -5.12
C CYS A 199 -0.72 -8.28 -5.87
N THR A 200 -0.70 -7.90 -7.16
CA THR A 200 0.51 -7.90 -7.99
C THR A 200 0.67 -6.57 -8.74
N GLY A 201 1.81 -6.39 -9.40
CA GLY A 201 2.04 -5.26 -10.32
C GLY A 201 1.52 -5.49 -11.73
N SER A 202 0.60 -6.44 -11.95
CA SER A 202 -0.01 -6.66 -13.26
C SER A 202 -0.96 -5.52 -13.63
N VAL A 203 -0.91 -5.11 -14.90
CA VAL A 203 -1.82 -4.10 -15.48
C VAL A 203 -3.06 -4.72 -16.14
N LYS A 204 -3.10 -6.05 -16.25
CA LYS A 204 -4.24 -6.84 -16.73
C LYS A 204 -4.71 -7.81 -15.64
N PRO A 205 -6.00 -8.18 -15.61
CA PRO A 205 -6.48 -9.27 -14.78
C PRO A 205 -5.65 -10.54 -15.03
N LEU A 206 -5.16 -11.13 -13.94
CA LEU A 206 -4.46 -12.42 -13.94
C LEU A 206 -5.46 -13.57 -13.77
N ILE A 207 -6.53 -13.35 -13.01
CA ILE A 207 -7.61 -14.31 -12.80
C ILE A 207 -8.78 -13.85 -13.66
N THR A 208 -8.91 -14.44 -14.84
CA THR A 208 -10.04 -14.24 -15.75
C THR A 208 -11.22 -15.09 -15.32
N ASN A 209 -12.38 -14.86 -15.95
CA ASN A 209 -13.58 -15.65 -15.70
C ASN A 209 -13.36 -17.16 -15.96
N GLU A 210 -12.65 -17.48 -17.06
CA GLU A 210 -12.32 -18.86 -17.44
C GLU A 210 -11.38 -19.51 -16.43
N LEU A 211 -10.32 -18.79 -16.03
CA LEU A 211 -9.38 -19.31 -15.04
C LEU A 211 -10.05 -19.48 -13.67
N TYR A 212 -10.95 -18.57 -13.30
CA TYR A 212 -11.71 -18.69 -12.06
C TYR A 212 -12.58 -19.95 -12.06
N ALA A 213 -13.29 -20.23 -13.15
CA ALA A 213 -14.09 -21.44 -13.30
C ALA A 213 -13.24 -22.73 -13.19
N ASP A 214 -12.05 -22.73 -13.79
CA ASP A 214 -11.08 -23.82 -13.65
C ASP A 214 -10.60 -23.99 -12.21
N LEU A 215 -10.31 -22.88 -11.52
CA LEU A 215 -9.86 -22.87 -10.12
C LEU A 215 -10.94 -23.33 -9.15
N LEU A 216 -12.24 -23.18 -9.47
CA LEU A 216 -13.33 -23.73 -8.66
C LEU A 216 -13.25 -25.26 -8.58
N ASN A 217 -12.69 -25.91 -9.60
CA ASN A 217 -12.53 -27.37 -9.66
C ASN A 217 -13.86 -28.12 -9.40
N GLY A 218 -14.97 -27.60 -9.96
CA GLY A 218 -16.31 -28.17 -9.81
C GLY A 218 -16.98 -27.93 -8.45
N GLU A 219 -16.36 -27.19 -7.53
CA GLU A 219 -16.92 -26.91 -6.22
C GLU A 219 -17.91 -25.73 -6.26
N SER A 220 -19.03 -25.88 -5.54
CA SER A 220 -20.07 -24.85 -5.39
C SER A 220 -20.14 -24.24 -3.98
N SER A 221 -19.18 -24.56 -3.11
CA SER A 221 -19.14 -23.97 -1.76
C SER A 221 -18.91 -22.47 -1.83
N HIS A 222 -19.40 -21.73 -0.83
CA HIS A 222 -19.20 -20.28 -0.75
C HIS A 222 -17.72 -19.88 -0.90
N LYS A 223 -17.44 -18.97 -1.83
CA LYS A 223 -16.09 -18.47 -2.13
C LYS A 223 -15.96 -16.99 -1.76
N MET A 224 -14.75 -16.58 -1.42
CA MET A 224 -14.40 -15.18 -1.25
C MET A 224 -13.20 -14.81 -2.10
N VAL A 225 -13.27 -13.62 -2.70
CA VAL A 225 -12.16 -13.03 -3.44
C VAL A 225 -11.91 -11.63 -2.91
N ILE A 226 -10.65 -11.33 -2.63
CA ILE A 226 -10.19 -10.03 -2.16
C ILE A 226 -9.12 -9.54 -3.13
N ASP A 227 -9.46 -8.55 -3.96
CA ASP A 227 -8.51 -7.95 -4.89
C ASP A 227 -7.99 -6.61 -4.35
N LEU A 228 -6.72 -6.62 -3.92
CA LEU A 228 -6.02 -5.47 -3.35
C LEU A 228 -5.14 -4.75 -4.39
N SER A 229 -5.42 -4.94 -5.69
CA SER A 229 -4.60 -4.43 -6.80
C SER A 229 -5.23 -3.23 -7.49
N ILE A 230 -4.38 -2.33 -8.02
CA ILE A 230 -4.80 -1.24 -8.91
C ILE A 230 -3.84 -1.18 -10.10
N PRO A 231 -4.28 -1.44 -11.34
CA PRO A 231 -5.60 -1.98 -11.72
C PRO A 231 -5.90 -3.36 -11.12
N ASN A 232 -7.16 -3.78 -11.17
CA ASN A 232 -7.61 -5.08 -10.64
C ASN A 232 -6.84 -6.25 -11.28
N ASN A 233 -6.48 -7.22 -10.45
CA ASN A 233 -5.84 -8.47 -10.88
C ASN A 233 -6.84 -9.62 -11.00
N VAL A 234 -8.07 -9.44 -10.55
CA VAL A 234 -9.18 -10.36 -10.78
C VAL A 234 -10.22 -9.67 -11.65
N ASP A 235 -10.76 -10.40 -12.63
CA ASP A 235 -11.79 -9.88 -13.51
C ASP A 235 -13.08 -9.61 -12.72
N ARG A 236 -13.62 -8.40 -12.85
CA ARG A 236 -14.82 -7.96 -12.10
C ARG A 236 -16.07 -8.74 -12.51
N THR A 237 -16.13 -9.22 -13.74
CA THR A 237 -17.26 -10.00 -14.27
C THR A 237 -17.46 -11.33 -13.54
N ILE A 238 -16.45 -11.80 -12.79
CA ILE A 238 -16.56 -13.00 -11.94
C ILE A 238 -17.68 -12.83 -10.91
N ALA A 239 -17.83 -11.63 -10.31
CA ALA A 239 -18.89 -11.36 -9.34
C ALA A 239 -20.31 -11.36 -9.95
N GLU A 240 -20.42 -11.18 -11.27
CA GLU A 240 -21.69 -11.18 -12.00
C GLU A 240 -22.11 -12.59 -12.44
N THR A 241 -21.13 -13.48 -12.59
CA THR A 241 -21.30 -14.80 -13.21
C THR A 241 -21.21 -15.96 -12.22
N HIS A 242 -20.68 -15.72 -11.02
CA HIS A 242 -20.47 -16.73 -9.99
C HIS A 242 -21.01 -16.28 -8.64
N ASP A 243 -21.46 -17.23 -7.82
CA ASP A 243 -21.79 -16.98 -6.41
C ASP A 243 -20.51 -16.83 -5.58
N VAL A 244 -19.99 -15.61 -5.54
CA VAL A 244 -18.75 -15.26 -4.84
C VAL A 244 -18.89 -13.94 -4.10
N ASN A 245 -18.35 -13.89 -2.89
CA ASN A 245 -18.15 -12.64 -2.18
C ASN A 245 -16.89 -11.95 -2.69
N TYR A 246 -17.06 -11.07 -3.68
CA TYR A 246 -15.99 -10.32 -4.31
C TYR A 246 -15.82 -8.95 -3.66
N ILE A 247 -14.63 -8.67 -3.12
CA ILE A 247 -14.29 -7.40 -2.45
C ILE A 247 -13.12 -6.76 -3.19
N GLU A 248 -13.33 -5.55 -3.69
CA GLU A 248 -12.26 -4.77 -4.30
C GLU A 248 -11.60 -3.81 -3.31
N ILE A 249 -10.38 -3.38 -3.66
CA ILE A 249 -9.67 -2.34 -2.93
C ILE A 249 -10.48 -1.04 -2.77
N GLU A 250 -11.31 -0.67 -3.75
CA GLU A 250 -12.09 0.55 -3.67
C GLU A 250 -13.25 0.44 -2.66
N ASP A 251 -13.88 -0.73 -2.52
CA ASP A 251 -14.87 -0.99 -1.46
C ASP A 251 -14.24 -0.82 -0.08
N ILE A 252 -13.04 -1.39 0.09
CA ILE A 252 -12.29 -1.32 1.34
C ILE A 252 -11.87 0.13 1.63
N ARG A 253 -11.47 0.90 0.62
CA ARG A 253 -11.16 2.33 0.75
C ARG A 253 -12.38 3.13 1.16
N GLN A 254 -13.55 2.86 0.59
CA GLN A 254 -14.78 3.54 0.97
C GLN A 254 -15.16 3.23 2.41
N MET A 255 -15.01 1.99 2.85
CA MET A 255 -15.21 1.60 4.25
C MET A 255 -14.21 2.25 5.21
N ALA A 256 -12.96 2.40 4.78
CA ALA A 256 -11.95 3.10 5.56
C ALA A 256 -12.40 4.54 5.85
N LYS A 257 -13.05 5.21 4.89
CA LYS A 257 -13.61 6.56 5.07
C LYS A 257 -14.73 6.61 6.12
N VAL A 258 -15.47 5.53 6.38
CA VAL A 258 -16.62 5.52 7.32
C VAL A 258 -16.22 5.66 8.79
N ASN A 259 -14.98 5.33 9.18
CA ASN A 259 -14.45 5.61 10.54
C ASN A 259 -13.96 7.07 10.71
N LEU A 260 -14.67 8.02 10.11
CA LEU A 260 -14.25 9.41 9.93
C LEU A 260 -14.08 10.14 11.26
N ALA A 261 -15.03 10.03 12.20
CA ALA A 261 -14.99 10.82 13.44
C ALA A 261 -13.80 10.49 14.37
N PHE A 262 -13.43 9.20 14.48
CA PHE A 262 -12.23 8.79 15.21
C PHE A 262 -10.97 9.30 14.49
N ARG A 263 -10.93 9.18 13.16
CA ARG A 263 -9.82 9.64 12.33
C ARG A 263 -9.65 11.16 12.39
N GLU A 264 -10.71 11.93 12.25
CA GLU A 264 -10.70 13.40 12.31
C GLU A 264 -10.14 13.89 13.64
N ARG A 265 -10.52 13.24 14.75
CA ARG A 265 -9.98 13.57 16.07
C ARG A 265 -8.49 13.29 16.16
N GLU A 266 -8.03 12.11 15.74
CA GLU A 266 -6.61 11.75 15.82
C GLU A 266 -5.75 12.54 14.80
N VAL A 267 -6.28 12.84 13.62
CA VAL A 267 -5.68 13.74 12.63
C VAL A 267 -5.55 15.15 13.21
N THR A 268 -6.58 15.65 13.90
CA THR A 268 -6.53 16.95 14.58
C THR A 268 -5.44 16.98 15.65
N ASN A 269 -5.36 15.95 16.48
CA ASN A 269 -4.31 15.81 17.50
C ASN A 269 -2.91 15.74 16.86
N ALA A 270 -2.75 14.96 15.79
CA ALA A 270 -1.51 14.84 15.04
C ALA A 270 -1.08 16.19 14.44
N LYS A 271 -2.01 16.91 13.80
CA LYS A 271 -1.76 18.25 13.25
C LYS A 271 -1.38 19.25 14.34
N ALA A 272 -1.97 19.16 15.54
CA ALA A 272 -1.57 20.00 16.67
C ALA A 272 -0.12 19.74 17.10
N ILE A 273 0.29 18.47 17.18
CA ILE A 273 1.68 18.09 17.47
C ILE A 273 2.62 18.61 16.37
N ILE A 274 2.29 18.41 15.10
CA ILE A 274 3.09 18.89 13.96
C ILE A 274 3.24 20.42 14.02
N LYS A 275 2.15 21.15 14.20
CA LYS A 275 2.15 22.63 14.28
C LYS A 275 3.02 23.12 15.44
N SER A 276 3.01 22.44 16.58
CA SER A 276 3.88 22.77 17.72
C SER A 276 5.36 22.61 17.39
N ARG A 277 5.72 21.65 16.52
CA ARG A 277 7.11 21.42 16.09
C ARG A 277 7.59 22.48 15.12
N ILE A 278 6.74 22.94 14.21
CA ILE A 278 7.10 23.98 13.23
C ILE A 278 7.32 25.33 13.93
N ARG A 279 6.59 25.62 15.01
CA ARG A 279 6.77 26.86 15.81
C ARG A 279 8.01 26.83 16.73
N GLY A 280 8.59 25.66 16.95
CA GLY A 280 9.75 25.47 17.84
C GLY A 280 11.09 25.34 17.12
N VAL A 281 11.11 25.57 15.81
CA VAL A 281 12.30 25.64 14.94
C VAL A 281 12.42 27.08 14.46
#